data_AF-A0A6L7LDE1-F1
#
_entry.id   AF-A0A6L7LDE1-F1
#
_cell.length_a   1.000
_cell.length_b   1.000
_cell.length_c   1.000
_cell.angle_alpha   90.00
_cell.angle_beta   90.00
_cell.angle_gamma   90.00
#
_symmetry.space_group_name_H-M   'P 1'
#
loop_
_entity.id
_entity.type
_entity.pdbx_description
1 polymer ?
#
loop_
_entity_poly.entity_id
_entity_poly.type
_entity_poly.pdbx_seq_one_letter_code
_entity_poly.pdbx_strand_id
1 'polypeptide(L)'
;GLPGEGKCRGMRGRGVAAYNARSDHIFNSDVPSVGIGDGGNEIGMGNLAEEVTQVESLVKIPCVTQTTKLMLASVSNWGGYGLAAALSALSGRNLLPSIAEEQQLLRDTVDLGAVDGMSAKQEYKVDGFTIEENSETVQALHDHLASVGIG
;
A
#
# COMPACT_ATOMS: atom_id res chain seq x y z
N GLY A 1 9.13 -3.23 -5.40
CA GLY A 1 9.78 -4.52 -5.62
C GLY A 1 10.85 -4.40 -6.70
N LEU A 2 11.47 -5.54 -7.01
CA LEU A 2 12.50 -5.65 -8.04
C LEU A 2 11.87 -5.45 -9.42
N PRO A 3 12.34 -4.47 -10.22
CA PRO A 3 12.07 -4.47 -11.66
C PRO A 3 12.99 -5.48 -12.37
N GLY A 4 12.68 -5.82 -13.62
CA GLY A 4 13.45 -6.79 -14.42
C GLY A 4 14.95 -6.45 -14.57
N GLU A 5 15.34 -5.19 -14.34
CA GLU A 5 16.74 -4.71 -14.34
C GLU A 5 17.47 -4.85 -12.98
N GLY A 6 16.82 -5.38 -11.94
CA GLY A 6 17.45 -5.71 -10.65
C GLY A 6 17.70 -4.54 -9.69
N LYS A 7 17.13 -3.35 -9.92
CA LYS A 7 17.25 -2.17 -9.03
C LYS A 7 15.88 -1.60 -8.66
N CYS A 8 15.47 -1.67 -7.38
CA CYS A 8 14.22 -1.06 -6.91
C CYS A 8 14.17 0.44 -7.23
N ARG A 9 13.05 0.91 -7.80
CA ARG A 9 12.78 2.31 -8.13
C ARG A 9 11.46 2.74 -7.51
N GLY A 10 11.35 4.00 -7.09
CA GLY A 10 10.06 4.61 -6.73
C GLY A 10 9.29 5.09 -7.97
N MET A 11 8.07 5.60 -7.79
CA MET A 11 7.19 6.06 -8.88
C MET A 11 7.87 7.05 -9.86
N ARG A 12 8.76 7.91 -9.37
CA ARG A 12 9.52 8.88 -10.20
C ARG A 12 10.75 8.27 -10.91
N GLY A 13 10.92 6.95 -10.89
CA GLY A 13 12.03 6.23 -11.52
C GLY A 13 13.39 6.34 -10.80
N ARG A 14 13.45 7.06 -9.67
CA ARG A 14 14.66 7.18 -8.83
C ARG A 14 14.93 5.88 -8.08
N GLY A 15 16.19 5.47 -8.01
CA GLY A 15 16.60 4.26 -7.29
C GLY A 15 16.35 4.39 -5.79
N VAL A 16 15.60 3.44 -5.22
CA VAL A 16 15.31 3.34 -3.77
C VAL A 16 16.02 2.15 -3.11
N ALA A 17 16.86 1.44 -3.86
CA ALA A 17 17.57 0.25 -3.40
C ALA A 17 18.49 0.48 -2.18
N ALA A 18 18.93 1.72 -1.93
CA ALA A 18 19.72 2.06 -0.74
C ALA A 18 18.91 2.11 0.56
N TYR A 19 17.58 2.25 0.45
CA TYR A 19 16.67 2.44 1.57
C TYR A 19 15.77 1.22 1.82
N ASN A 20 15.70 0.29 0.86
CA ASN A 20 14.86 -0.90 0.93
C ASN A 20 15.72 -2.16 0.98
N ALA A 21 15.53 -2.99 2.02
CA ALA A 21 16.06 -4.35 2.03
C ALA A 21 15.46 -5.14 0.85
N ARG A 22 16.20 -6.13 0.32
CA ARG A 22 15.72 -7.01 -0.77
C ARG A 22 14.72 -8.05 -0.26
N SER A 23 13.59 -7.60 0.23
CA SER A 23 12.51 -8.46 0.76
C SER A 23 11.80 -9.25 -0.33
N ASP A 24 11.96 -8.87 -1.61
CA ASP A 24 11.41 -9.55 -2.78
C ASP A 24 11.73 -11.05 -2.84
N HIS A 25 12.89 -11.48 -2.35
CA HIS A 25 13.27 -12.89 -2.36
C HIS A 25 12.35 -13.78 -1.51
N ILE A 26 11.69 -13.22 -0.49
CA ILE A 26 10.71 -13.94 0.35
C ILE A 26 9.50 -14.35 -0.48
N PHE A 27 9.14 -13.54 -1.48
CA PHE A 27 8.00 -13.78 -2.37
C PHE A 27 8.31 -14.78 -3.49
N ASN A 28 9.57 -15.18 -3.66
CA ASN A 28 9.97 -16.25 -4.59
C ASN A 28 9.95 -17.62 -3.89
N SER A 29 8.89 -17.89 -3.12
CA SER A 29 8.67 -19.15 -2.40
C SER A 29 7.26 -19.68 -2.66
N ASP A 30 7.02 -20.96 -2.37
CA ASP A 30 5.69 -21.59 -2.53
C ASP A 30 4.68 -21.16 -1.44
N VAL A 31 5.04 -20.21 -0.58
CA VAL A 31 4.18 -19.71 0.50
C VAL A 31 3.11 -18.76 -0.09
N PRO A 32 1.82 -18.94 0.23
CA PRO A 32 0.78 -18.01 -0.21
C PRO A 32 1.08 -16.57 0.18
N SER A 33 0.96 -15.66 -0.78
CA SER A 33 1.29 -14.24 -0.60
C SER A 33 0.17 -13.32 -1.10
N VAL A 34 0.02 -12.18 -0.44
CA VAL A 34 -0.90 -11.10 -0.82
C VAL A 34 -0.07 -9.83 -1.04
N GLY A 35 -0.23 -9.22 -2.21
CA GLY A 35 0.32 -7.90 -2.54
C GLY A 35 -0.79 -6.86 -2.59
N ILE A 36 -0.48 -5.64 -2.17
CA ILE A 36 -1.35 -4.47 -2.29
C ILE A 36 -0.53 -3.38 -2.98
N GLY A 37 -1.07 -2.79 -4.04
CA GLY A 37 -0.35 -1.78 -4.81
C GLY A 37 -1.26 -0.81 -5.56
N ASP A 38 -0.69 0.34 -5.89
CA ASP A 38 -1.32 1.52 -6.49
C ASP A 38 -0.49 2.10 -7.65
N GLY A 39 0.85 1.98 -7.60
CA GLY A 39 1.77 2.62 -8.55
C GLY A 39 2.36 1.73 -9.64
N GLY A 40 2.35 0.41 -9.45
CA GLY A 40 2.91 -0.57 -10.40
C GLY A 40 4.37 -0.97 -10.13
N ASN A 41 5.03 -0.32 -9.16
CA ASN A 41 6.39 -0.64 -8.72
C ASN A 41 6.42 -1.45 -7.41
N GLU A 42 5.28 -1.83 -6.86
CA GLU A 42 5.12 -2.57 -5.61
C GLU A 42 5.26 -4.08 -5.82
N ILE A 43 5.57 -4.82 -4.75
CA ILE A 43 5.58 -6.29 -4.80
C ILE A 43 4.15 -6.78 -5.07
N GLY A 44 4.00 -7.71 -6.01
CA GLY A 44 2.71 -8.22 -6.48
C GLY A 44 2.26 -7.58 -7.79
N MET A 45 2.68 -6.34 -8.09
CA MET A 45 2.35 -5.68 -9.35
C MET A 45 2.99 -6.37 -10.57
N GLY A 46 3.94 -7.28 -10.36
CA GLY A 46 4.44 -8.18 -11.42
C GLY A 46 3.37 -9.11 -12.01
N ASN A 47 2.24 -9.30 -11.33
CA ASN A 47 1.10 -10.03 -11.88
C ASN A 47 0.42 -9.28 -13.04
N LEU A 48 0.63 -7.95 -13.12
CA LEU A 48 0.04 -7.05 -14.11
C LEU A 48 1.12 -6.24 -14.85
N ALA A 49 2.33 -6.82 -14.99
CA ALA A 49 3.47 -6.08 -15.53
C ALA A 49 3.21 -5.55 -16.96
N GLU A 50 2.48 -6.31 -17.78
CA GLU A 50 2.14 -5.88 -19.14
C GLU A 50 1.15 -4.72 -19.13
N GLU A 51 0.09 -4.82 -18.33
CA GLU A 51 -0.97 -3.83 -18.20
C GLU A 51 -0.45 -2.51 -17.61
N VAL A 52 0.44 -2.59 -16.60
CA VAL A 52 1.05 -1.40 -15.98
C VAL A 52 1.76 -0.53 -17.01
N THR A 53 2.45 -1.14 -17.99
CA THR A 53 3.15 -0.37 -19.04
C THR A 53 2.23 0.32 -20.04
N GLN A 54 0.96 -0.10 -20.11
CA GLN A 54 -0.03 0.47 -21.02
C GLN A 54 -0.74 1.70 -20.43
N VAL A 55 -0.62 1.93 -19.12
CA VAL A 55 -1.26 3.05 -18.43
C VAL A 55 -0.26 4.19 -18.27
N GLU A 56 -0.52 5.31 -18.95
CA GLU A 56 0.42 6.45 -19.00
C GLU A 56 0.74 7.06 -17.63
N SER A 57 -0.20 7.01 -16.69
CA SER A 57 -0.02 7.54 -15.33
C SER A 57 0.78 6.63 -14.40
N LEU A 58 1.06 5.38 -14.79
CA LEU A 58 1.80 4.42 -13.97
C LEU A 58 3.29 4.37 -14.33
N VAL A 59 4.05 3.58 -13.58
CA VAL A 59 5.48 3.42 -13.83
C VAL A 59 5.77 2.78 -15.18
N LYS A 60 6.76 3.34 -15.90
CA LYS A 60 7.23 2.79 -17.18
C LYS A 60 7.99 1.47 -17.02
N ILE A 61 8.59 1.26 -15.85
CA ILE A 61 9.33 0.04 -15.52
C ILE A 61 8.57 -0.62 -14.37
N PRO A 62 7.72 -1.63 -14.66
CA PRO A 62 6.95 -2.29 -13.64
C PRO A 62 7.84 -3.13 -12.73
N CYS A 63 7.34 -3.39 -11.53
CA CYS A 63 7.85 -4.48 -10.70
C CYS A 63 7.62 -5.81 -11.43
N VAL A 64 8.56 -6.76 -11.29
CA VAL A 64 8.38 -8.13 -11.81
C VAL A 64 8.11 -9.16 -10.71
N THR A 65 8.26 -8.76 -9.44
CA THR A 65 7.93 -9.63 -8.30
C THR A 65 6.42 -9.86 -8.22
N GLN A 66 6.02 -11.13 -8.33
CA GLN A 66 4.63 -11.57 -8.30
C GLN A 66 4.16 -11.96 -6.89
N THR A 67 2.84 -12.05 -6.72
CA THR A 67 2.18 -12.57 -5.50
C THR A 67 1.06 -13.54 -5.86
N THR A 68 0.68 -14.43 -4.95
CA THR A 68 -0.44 -15.36 -5.18
C THR A 68 -1.77 -14.63 -5.38
N LYS A 69 -1.99 -13.55 -4.62
CA LYS A 69 -3.13 -12.64 -4.74
C LYS A 69 -2.63 -11.20 -4.80
N LEU A 70 -3.27 -10.40 -5.63
CA LEU A 70 -3.00 -8.98 -5.78
C LEU A 70 -4.29 -8.20 -5.52
N MET A 71 -4.21 -7.16 -4.70
CA MET A 71 -5.25 -6.16 -4.52
C MET A 71 -4.75 -4.83 -5.05
N LEU A 72 -5.54 -4.21 -5.94
CA LEU A 72 -5.29 -2.85 -6.38
C LEU A 72 -6.04 -1.87 -5.48
N ALA A 73 -5.41 -0.76 -5.15
CA ALA A 73 -6.02 0.34 -4.40
C ALA A 73 -5.57 1.68 -4.97
N SER A 74 -6.31 2.76 -4.65
CA SER A 74 -5.87 4.12 -5.00
C SER A 74 -4.73 4.61 -4.10
N VAL A 75 -4.69 4.12 -2.87
CA VAL A 75 -3.61 4.31 -1.89
C VAL A 75 -3.42 2.95 -1.20
N SER A 76 -2.19 2.44 -1.17
CA SER A 76 -1.91 1.11 -0.65
C SER A 76 -2.33 0.93 0.82
N ASN A 77 -2.23 1.98 1.63
CA ASN A 77 -2.73 1.98 3.01
C ASN A 77 -4.24 1.70 3.07
N TRP A 78 -5.03 2.31 2.18
CA TRP A 78 -6.47 2.08 2.11
C TRP A 78 -6.79 0.64 1.70
N GLY A 79 -6.00 0.07 0.78
CA GLY A 79 -6.09 -1.36 0.45
C GLY A 79 -5.81 -2.25 1.66
N GLY A 80 -4.83 -1.89 2.49
CA GLY A 80 -4.53 -2.55 3.76
C GLY A 80 -5.69 -2.49 4.75
N TYR A 81 -6.30 -1.32 4.93
CA TYR A 81 -7.50 -1.17 5.77
C TYR A 81 -8.69 -1.95 5.21
N GLY A 82 -8.90 -1.94 3.90
CA GLY A 82 -9.95 -2.74 3.25
C GLY A 82 -9.78 -4.24 3.49
N LEU A 83 -8.54 -4.75 3.44
CA LEU A 83 -8.24 -6.13 3.80
C LEU A 83 -8.52 -6.41 5.29
N ALA A 84 -8.13 -5.51 6.19
CA ALA A 84 -8.44 -5.64 7.62
C ALA A 84 -9.95 -5.63 7.89
N ALA A 85 -10.73 -4.79 7.18
CA ALA A 85 -12.19 -4.79 7.24
C ALA A 85 -12.78 -6.11 6.75
N ALA A 86 -12.30 -6.65 5.62
CA ALA A 86 -12.76 -7.96 5.13
C ALA A 86 -12.48 -9.09 6.13
N LEU A 87 -11.30 -9.10 6.75
CA LEU A 87 -10.96 -10.04 7.81
C LEU A 87 -11.81 -9.82 9.07
N SER A 88 -12.18 -8.57 9.35
CA SER A 88 -13.08 -8.25 10.46
C SER A 88 -14.45 -8.88 10.24
N ALA A 89 -15.00 -8.74 9.03
CA ALA A 89 -16.25 -9.36 8.62
C ALA A 89 -16.24 -10.89 8.75
N LEU A 90 -15.15 -11.53 8.32
CA LEU A 90 -15.01 -12.99 8.40
C LEU A 90 -14.81 -13.50 9.83
N SER A 91 -14.15 -12.72 10.69
CA SER A 91 -13.82 -13.12 12.06
C SER A 91 -14.86 -12.69 13.09
N GLY A 92 -15.79 -11.80 12.72
CA GLY A 92 -16.78 -11.22 13.62
C GLY A 92 -16.17 -10.27 14.65
N ARG A 93 -14.96 -9.75 14.39
CA ARG A 93 -14.21 -8.87 15.31
C ARG A 93 -13.69 -7.68 14.53
N ASN A 94 -13.85 -6.47 15.03
CA ASN A 94 -13.25 -5.30 14.39
C ASN A 94 -11.72 -5.33 14.55
N LEU A 95 -11.00 -5.36 13.43
CA LEU A 95 -9.54 -5.38 13.34
C LEU A 95 -8.98 -4.06 12.79
N LEU A 96 -9.85 -3.09 12.48
CA LEU A 96 -9.41 -1.79 12.01
C LEU A 96 -8.81 -0.98 13.18
N PRO A 97 -7.77 -0.17 12.93
CA PRO A 97 -7.35 0.84 13.89
C PRO A 97 -8.48 1.86 14.09
N SER A 98 -8.58 2.43 15.27
CA SER A 98 -9.37 3.65 15.46
C SER A 98 -8.78 4.79 14.62
N ILE A 99 -9.59 5.81 14.34
CA ILE A 99 -9.12 7.03 13.66
C ILE A 99 -7.93 7.64 14.40
N ALA A 100 -8.00 7.74 15.73
CA ALA A 100 -6.91 8.30 16.52
C ALA A 100 -5.60 7.49 16.39
N GLU A 101 -5.67 6.16 16.38
CA GLU A 101 -4.50 5.29 16.19
C GLU A 101 -3.92 5.44 14.79
N GLU A 102 -4.76 5.53 13.75
CA GLU A 102 -4.30 5.75 12.37
C GLU A 102 -3.57 7.08 12.22
N GLN A 103 -4.16 8.17 12.73
CA GLN A 103 -3.54 9.49 12.67
C GLN A 103 -2.23 9.53 13.45
N GLN A 104 -2.17 8.88 14.61
CA GLN A 104 -0.95 8.82 15.41
C GLN A 104 0.15 8.04 14.69
N LEU A 105 -0.18 6.88 14.10
CA LEU A 105 0.77 6.08 13.32
C LEU A 105 1.37 6.88 12.17
N LEU A 106 0.55 7.65 11.45
CA LEU A 106 1.01 8.51 10.36
C LEU A 106 1.97 9.59 10.89
N ARG A 107 1.59 10.30 11.97
CA ARG A 107 2.45 11.33 12.59
C ARG A 107 3.79 10.77 13.04
N ASP A 108 3.77 9.66 13.78
CA ASP A 108 4.99 9.01 14.27
C ASP A 108 5.91 8.59 13.11
N THR A 109 5.33 8.05 12.04
CA THR A 109 6.09 7.63 10.85
C THR A 109 6.74 8.81 10.15
N VAL A 110 6.02 9.92 10.01
CA VAL A 110 6.55 11.16 9.42
C VAL A 110 7.61 11.78 10.34
N ASP A 111 7.39 11.82 11.65
CA ASP A 111 8.34 12.36 12.64
C ASP A 111 9.67 11.58 12.67
N LEU A 112 9.62 10.28 12.37
CA LEU A 112 10.81 9.42 12.18
C LEU A 112 11.53 9.64 10.84
N GLY A 113 11.03 10.54 9.99
CA GLY A 113 11.67 10.96 8.74
C GLY A 113 11.06 10.39 7.47
N ALA A 114 9.88 9.76 7.54
CA ALA A 114 9.16 9.39 6.33
C ALA A 114 8.70 10.64 5.56
N VAL A 115 8.56 10.50 4.24
CA VAL A 115 8.16 11.57 3.33
C VAL A 115 6.95 11.15 2.52
N ASP A 116 6.12 12.13 2.17
CA ASP A 116 4.99 11.91 1.27
C ASP A 116 5.48 11.53 -0.14
N GLY A 117 4.86 10.51 -0.74
CA GLY A 117 5.25 9.97 -2.05
C GLY A 117 5.08 10.98 -3.20
N MET A 118 4.10 11.88 -3.07
CA MET A 118 3.72 12.85 -4.11
C MET A 118 4.50 14.15 -4.01
N SER A 119 4.82 14.64 -2.82
CA SER A 119 5.60 15.87 -2.63
C SER A 119 7.10 15.62 -2.46
N ALA A 120 7.48 14.42 -2.01
CA ALA A 120 8.82 14.05 -1.57
C ALA A 120 9.35 14.93 -0.41
N LYS A 121 8.44 15.44 0.43
CA LYS A 121 8.74 16.21 1.63
C LYS A 121 8.21 15.48 2.87
N GLN A 122 8.83 15.76 4.01
CA GLN A 122 8.35 15.30 5.32
C GLN A 122 7.12 16.14 5.69
N GLU A 123 5.95 15.66 5.31
CA GLU A 123 4.67 16.30 5.52
C GLU A 123 3.70 15.25 6.06
N TYR A 124 2.74 15.66 6.88
CA TYR A 124 1.71 14.78 7.42
C TYR A 124 0.67 14.41 6.36
N LYS A 125 1.11 13.65 5.37
CA LYS A 125 0.35 13.24 4.20
C LYS A 125 0.75 11.83 3.75
N VAL A 126 -0.19 11.16 3.10
CA VAL A 126 0.05 9.92 2.37
C VAL A 126 -0.52 10.11 0.98
N ASP A 127 0.30 9.88 -0.04
CA ASP A 127 0.00 10.07 -1.46
C ASP A 127 -0.69 11.40 -1.80
N GLY A 128 -0.28 12.47 -1.10
CA GLY A 128 -0.79 13.83 -1.29
C GLY A 128 -2.06 14.17 -0.49
N PHE A 129 -2.73 13.17 0.08
CA PHE A 129 -3.92 13.33 0.92
C PHE A 129 -3.52 13.72 2.34
N THR A 130 -4.31 14.62 2.97
CA THR A 130 -4.10 15.00 4.37
C THR A 130 -4.40 13.84 5.32
N ILE A 131 -4.03 14.01 6.59
CA ILE A 131 -4.43 13.08 7.66
C ILE A 131 -5.95 12.91 7.66
N GLU A 132 -6.69 14.01 7.58
CA GLU A 132 -8.14 14.01 7.65
C GLU A 132 -8.77 13.25 6.46
N GLU A 133 -8.28 13.52 5.24
CA GLU A 133 -8.73 12.82 4.02
C GLU A 133 -8.42 11.31 4.08
N ASN A 134 -7.28 10.91 4.64
CA ASN A 134 -6.96 9.50 4.86
C ASN A 134 -7.90 8.86 5.88
N SER A 135 -8.17 9.55 6.99
CA SER A 135 -9.08 9.09 8.04
C SER A 135 -10.53 8.90 7.55
N GLU A 136 -10.98 9.64 6.53
CA GLU A 136 -12.32 9.44 5.94
C GLU A 136 -12.50 8.01 5.41
N THR A 137 -11.46 7.42 4.82
CA THR A 137 -11.52 6.04 4.33
C THR A 137 -11.63 5.05 5.48
N VAL A 138 -10.88 5.26 6.56
CA VAL A 138 -10.95 4.40 7.76
C VAL A 138 -12.32 4.50 8.41
N GLN A 139 -12.90 5.71 8.49
CA GLN A 139 -14.24 5.92 9.04
C GLN A 139 -15.29 5.20 8.20
N ALA A 140 -15.24 5.31 6.87
CA ALA A 140 -16.17 4.62 5.99
C ALA A 140 -16.11 3.09 6.14
N LEU A 141 -14.92 2.53 6.41
CA LEU A 141 -14.77 1.10 6.69
C LEU A 141 -15.34 0.71 8.06
N HIS A 142 -15.17 1.53 9.10
CA HIS A 142 -15.86 1.32 10.39
C HIS A 142 -17.37 1.37 10.23
N ASP A 143 -17.90 2.34 9.49
CA ASP A 143 -19.33 2.47 9.22
C ASP A 143 -19.87 1.24 8.48
N HIS A 144 -19.10 0.71 7.52
CA HIS A 144 -19.43 -0.53 6.83
C HIS A 144 -19.48 -1.73 7.80
N LEU A 145 -18.47 -1.91 8.65
CA LEU A 145 -18.46 -2.99 9.64
C LEU A 145 -19.64 -2.87 10.62
N ALA A 146 -19.94 -1.66 11.08
CA ALA A 146 -21.08 -1.40 11.96
C ALA A 146 -22.41 -1.79 11.28
N SER A 147 -22.54 -1.51 9.97
CA SER A 147 -23.73 -1.88 9.18
C SER A 147 -23.96 -3.38 9.07
N VAL A 148 -22.91 -4.19 9.21
CA VAL A 148 -22.97 -5.66 9.24
C VAL A 148 -22.88 -6.22 10.66
N GLY A 149 -23.03 -5.37 11.68
CA GLY A 149 -23.13 -5.78 13.08
C GLY A 149 -21.78 -6.00 13.78
N ILE A 150 -20.69 -5.44 13.25
CA ILE A 150 -19.34 -5.56 13.80
C ILE A 150 -18.89 -4.19 14.28
N GLY A 151 -18.73 -4.06 15.60
CA GLY A 151 -18.22 -2.87 16.28
C GLY A 151 -16.77 -3.00 16.66
#